data_AF-A0A833QED3-F1
#
_entry.id   AF-A0A833QED3-F1
#
_cell.length_a   1.000
_cell.length_b   1.000
_cell.length_c   1.000
_cell.angle_alpha   90.00
_cell.angle_beta   90.00
_cell.angle_gamma   90.00
#
_symmetry.space_group_name_H-M   'P 1'
#
loop_
_entity.id
_entity.type
_entity.pdbx_description
1 polymer ?
#
loop_
_entity_poly.entity_id
_entity_poly.type
_entity_poly.pdbx_seq_one_letter_code
_entity_poly.pdbx_strand_id
1 'polypeptide(L)'
;MSKKGGSDDGTILGNSSIPALDTNGTPAASRQLTRERSELDEKQQEHHDMLIRCIAQNCGFSGNRTVAACIIFKCLLNWGSFEVEHTSVFYRIIQTIGHAIETQADNNDVLAYWLSNSSTLLLLLQRTLKPSGVTQAPKKSRTSLMKGGRSPTKNIGGQQDLIGHWQDIARSLTNFLNTLKANNVPPFLIRKVFVQIFTFINVQLFNSLLLSKEFCSLSNGEYVKAGLTEIEQWCVGATYEAIQLTF
;
A
#
# COMPACT_ATOMS: atom_id res chain seq x y z
N MET A 1 36.16 -96.79 -27.00
CA MET A 1 37.46 -96.09 -26.86
C MET A 1 37.41 -94.83 -27.73
N SER A 2 37.88 -93.63 -27.31
CA SER A 2 38.50 -93.25 -26.03
C SER A 2 38.49 -91.73 -25.74
N LYS A 3 38.34 -91.40 -24.44
CA LYS A 3 38.91 -90.24 -23.69
C LYS A 3 38.50 -88.77 -23.96
N LYS A 4 38.40 -88.06 -22.82
CA LYS A 4 38.52 -86.59 -22.57
C LYS A 4 39.92 -86.05 -22.98
N GLY A 5 40.23 -84.76 -23.07
CA GLY A 5 39.47 -83.51 -22.83
C GLY A 5 40.39 -82.38 -22.27
N GLY A 6 39.87 -81.14 -22.16
CA GLY A 6 40.59 -79.89 -21.77
C GLY A 6 40.27 -78.77 -22.78
N SER A 7 39.86 -77.54 -22.42
CA SER A 7 40.51 -76.48 -21.61
C SER A 7 41.61 -75.73 -22.36
N ASP A 8 41.68 -74.38 -22.42
CA ASP A 8 40.74 -73.24 -22.16
C ASP A 8 41.14 -72.13 -23.20
N ASP A 9 40.65 -70.88 -23.31
CA ASP A 9 39.67 -69.95 -22.68
C ASP A 9 39.24 -68.91 -23.76
N GLY A 10 38.33 -67.95 -23.47
CA GLY A 10 38.21 -66.71 -24.27
C GLY A 10 36.95 -65.85 -24.06
N THR A 11 36.91 -65.02 -23.02
CA THR A 11 35.95 -63.88 -22.91
C THR A 11 36.39 -62.78 -23.93
N ILE A 12 35.58 -61.91 -24.55
CA ILE A 12 34.60 -60.94 -24.01
C ILE A 12 33.53 -60.61 -25.07
N LEU A 13 32.26 -60.49 -24.64
CA LEU A 13 31.27 -59.61 -25.28
C LEU A 13 30.69 -58.65 -24.23
N GLY A 14 30.34 -57.44 -24.66
CA GLY A 14 30.22 -56.29 -23.77
C GLY A 14 29.01 -56.31 -22.83
N ASN A 15 29.27 -56.10 -21.54
CA ASN A 15 28.25 -55.86 -20.53
C ASN A 15 27.74 -54.40 -20.61
N SER A 16 27.03 -54.07 -21.70
CA SER A 16 26.28 -52.83 -21.82
C SER A 16 25.18 -52.81 -20.76
N SER A 17 25.32 -51.96 -19.74
CA SER A 17 24.40 -51.88 -18.61
C SER A 17 23.05 -51.29 -19.04
N ILE A 18 22.14 -52.13 -19.52
CA ILE A 18 20.76 -51.75 -19.82
C ILE A 18 20.07 -51.34 -18.51
N PRO A 19 19.55 -50.10 -18.38
CA PRO A 19 18.79 -49.71 -17.21
C PRO A 19 17.53 -50.57 -17.07
N ALA A 20 17.25 -51.07 -15.86
CA ALA A 20 16.08 -51.89 -15.61
C ALA A 20 14.79 -51.09 -15.88
N LEU A 21 14.06 -51.47 -16.93
CA LEU A 21 12.74 -50.95 -17.27
C LEU A 21 11.67 -51.67 -16.45
N ASP A 22 10.79 -50.92 -15.78
CA ASP A 22 9.59 -51.50 -15.17
C ASP A 22 8.42 -51.57 -16.15
N THR A 23 7.36 -52.27 -15.73
CA THR A 23 6.22 -52.68 -16.56
C THR A 23 5.38 -51.53 -17.12
N ASN A 24 5.63 -50.27 -16.73
CA ASN A 24 4.94 -49.08 -17.24
C ASN A 24 5.83 -48.16 -18.09
N GLY A 25 7.01 -48.62 -18.53
CA GLY A 25 7.80 -47.99 -19.60
C GLY A 25 8.34 -46.58 -19.32
N THR A 26 8.22 -46.09 -18.08
CA THR A 26 8.76 -44.80 -17.64
C THR A 26 10.06 -45.02 -16.87
N PRO A 27 11.17 -44.35 -17.19
CA PRO A 27 12.39 -44.45 -16.39
C PRO A 27 12.13 -44.02 -14.95
N ALA A 28 12.64 -44.79 -13.97
CA ALA A 28 12.46 -44.48 -12.55
C ALA A 28 12.95 -43.05 -12.20
N ALA A 29 14.08 -42.64 -12.77
CA ALA A 29 14.61 -41.28 -12.65
C ALA A 29 13.64 -40.19 -13.14
N SER A 30 12.86 -40.44 -14.19
CA SER A 30 11.86 -39.49 -14.71
C SER A 30 10.69 -39.32 -13.73
N ARG A 31 10.24 -40.41 -13.09
CA ARG A 31 9.21 -40.34 -12.05
C ARG A 31 9.73 -39.64 -10.79
N GLN A 32 10.97 -39.89 -10.42
CA GLN A 32 11.61 -39.25 -9.27
C GLN A 32 11.80 -37.73 -9.47
N LEU A 33 12.31 -37.29 -10.62
CA LEU A 33 12.43 -35.85 -10.95
C LEU A 33 11.05 -35.15 -10.99
N THR A 34 10.01 -35.82 -11.50
CA THR A 34 8.63 -35.30 -11.46
C THR A 34 8.14 -35.12 -10.02
N ARG A 35 8.45 -36.08 -9.14
CA ARG A 35 8.07 -36.04 -7.73
C ARG A 35 8.81 -34.96 -6.95
N GLU A 36 10.13 -34.90 -7.08
CA GLU A 36 10.98 -33.88 -6.44
C GLU A 36 10.57 -32.45 -6.86
N ARG A 37 10.08 -32.27 -8.09
CA ARG A 37 9.50 -31.01 -8.56
C ARG A 37 8.14 -30.71 -7.91
N SER A 38 7.23 -31.68 -7.82
CA SER A 38 5.94 -31.51 -7.10
C SER A 38 6.18 -31.09 -5.64
N GLU A 39 7.09 -31.78 -4.95
CA GLU A 39 7.46 -31.51 -3.55
C GLU A 39 8.21 -30.16 -3.35
N LEU A 40 8.66 -29.51 -4.42
CA LEU A 40 9.21 -28.15 -4.43
C LEU A 40 8.10 -27.11 -4.65
N ASP A 41 7.25 -27.33 -5.66
CA ASP A 41 6.12 -26.45 -5.99
C ASP A 41 5.11 -26.40 -4.81
N GLU A 42 4.86 -27.52 -4.13
CA GLU A 42 4.03 -27.61 -2.91
C GLU A 42 4.59 -26.77 -1.75
N LYS A 43 5.91 -26.85 -1.48
CA LYS A 43 6.57 -26.04 -0.44
C LYS A 43 6.54 -24.55 -0.76
N GLN A 44 6.71 -24.20 -2.03
CA GLN A 44 6.61 -22.80 -2.44
C GLN A 44 5.17 -22.26 -2.30
N GLN A 45 4.16 -23.10 -2.56
CA GLN A 45 2.76 -22.76 -2.29
C GLN A 45 2.45 -22.64 -0.79
N GLU A 46 3.01 -23.49 0.08
CA GLU A 46 2.90 -23.33 1.54
C GLU A 46 3.53 -22.01 2.02
N HIS A 47 4.71 -21.65 1.50
CA HIS A 47 5.34 -20.36 1.77
C HIS A 47 4.48 -19.17 1.32
N HIS A 48 3.82 -19.26 0.16
CA HIS A 48 2.85 -18.24 -0.27
C HIS A 48 1.66 -18.15 0.69
N ASP A 49 1.09 -19.27 1.11
CA ASP A 49 -0.06 -19.33 2.03
C ASP A 49 0.29 -18.73 3.40
N MET A 50 1.47 -19.01 3.93
CA MET A 50 1.97 -18.42 5.17
C MET A 50 2.11 -16.90 5.08
N LEU A 51 2.60 -16.39 3.94
CA LEU A 51 2.64 -14.94 3.69
C LEU A 51 1.24 -14.33 3.63
N ILE A 52 0.28 -14.96 2.93
CA ILE A 52 -1.09 -14.45 2.85
C ILE A 52 -1.75 -14.41 4.24
N ARG A 53 -1.56 -15.44 5.08
CA ARG A 53 -2.04 -15.46 6.47
C ARG A 53 -1.40 -14.34 7.32
N CYS A 54 -0.14 -14.02 7.08
CA CYS A 54 0.57 -12.91 7.75
C CYS A 54 0.02 -11.54 7.30
N ILE A 55 -0.18 -11.32 6.00
CA ILE A 55 -0.72 -10.06 5.45
C ILE A 55 -2.18 -9.82 5.88
N ALA A 56 -2.98 -10.88 5.99
CA ALA A 56 -4.35 -10.80 6.47
C ALA A 56 -4.46 -10.42 7.97
N GLN A 57 -3.35 -10.49 8.72
CA GLN A 57 -3.25 -9.99 10.09
C GLN A 57 -2.67 -8.58 10.10
N ASN A 58 -3.11 -7.74 11.04
CA ASN A 58 -2.54 -6.41 11.20
C ASN A 58 -1.12 -6.52 11.79
N CYS A 59 -0.11 -6.50 10.93
CA CYS A 59 1.30 -6.55 11.29
C CYS A 59 1.81 -5.27 11.98
N GLY A 60 1.02 -4.19 11.98
CA GLY A 60 1.36 -2.92 12.62
C GLY A 60 2.60 -2.23 12.07
N PHE A 61 3.29 -1.52 12.96
CA PHE A 61 4.41 -0.63 12.66
C PHE A 61 5.59 -0.86 13.60
N SER A 62 6.82 -0.74 13.09
CA SER A 62 8.06 -0.79 13.87
C SER A 62 8.71 0.60 13.85
N GLY A 63 8.23 1.49 14.72
CA GLY A 63 8.43 2.93 14.56
C GLY A 63 7.84 3.39 13.23
N ASN A 64 8.53 4.25 12.49
CA ASN A 64 8.07 4.77 11.20
C ASN A 64 8.16 3.74 10.03
N ARG A 65 8.11 2.43 10.30
CA ARG A 65 8.22 1.36 9.30
C ARG A 65 6.95 0.50 9.27
N THR A 66 6.29 0.49 8.12
CA THR A 66 5.18 -0.39 7.75
C THR A 66 5.64 -1.86 7.69
N VAL A 67 5.21 -2.69 8.64
CA VAL A 67 5.77 -4.06 8.78
C VAL A 67 5.32 -4.97 7.64
N ALA A 68 4.03 -5.00 7.29
CA ALA A 68 3.52 -5.87 6.22
C ALA A 68 4.17 -5.54 4.86
N ALA A 69 4.29 -4.26 4.50
CA ALA A 69 4.98 -3.83 3.28
C ALA A 69 6.45 -4.32 3.22
N CYS A 70 7.17 -4.28 4.34
CA CYS A 70 8.53 -4.80 4.43
C CYS A 70 8.60 -6.34 4.34
N ILE A 71 7.61 -7.06 4.87
CA ILE A 71 7.52 -8.53 4.75
C ILE A 71 7.23 -8.92 3.30
N ILE A 72 6.18 -8.34 2.69
CA ILE A 72 5.79 -8.56 1.29
C ILE A 72 6.99 -8.37 0.36
N PHE A 73 7.64 -7.22 0.44
CA PHE A 73 8.77 -6.88 -0.43
C PHE A 73 9.95 -7.84 -0.28
N LYS A 74 10.29 -8.25 0.95
CA LYS A 74 11.36 -9.22 1.21
C LYS A 74 11.02 -10.60 0.65
N CYS A 75 9.79 -11.06 0.78
CA CYS A 75 9.37 -12.37 0.28
C CYS A 75 9.43 -12.42 -1.26
N LEU A 76 8.89 -11.39 -1.92
CA LEU A 76 8.92 -11.26 -3.39
C LEU A 76 10.35 -11.20 -3.95
N LEU A 77 11.28 -10.52 -3.26
CA LEU A 77 12.71 -10.56 -3.59
C LEU A 77 13.31 -11.97 -3.40
N ASN A 78 13.05 -12.59 -2.26
CA ASN A 78 13.62 -13.90 -1.89
C ASN A 78 13.17 -15.03 -2.83
N TRP A 79 11.95 -14.95 -3.37
CA TRP A 79 11.40 -15.92 -4.32
C TRP A 79 11.62 -15.53 -5.79
N GLY A 80 12.43 -14.51 -6.08
CA GLY A 80 12.70 -14.06 -7.46
C GLY A 80 11.44 -13.65 -8.23
N SER A 81 10.36 -13.27 -7.54
CA SER A 81 9.00 -13.18 -8.13
C SER A 81 8.86 -12.13 -9.23
N PHE A 82 9.86 -11.25 -9.39
CA PHE A 82 9.96 -10.22 -10.40
C PHE A 82 10.57 -10.69 -11.74
N GLU A 83 11.26 -11.84 -11.74
CA GLU A 83 11.95 -12.39 -12.92
C GLU A 83 11.08 -13.42 -13.69
N VAL A 84 10.01 -13.89 -13.05
CA VAL A 84 9.11 -14.92 -13.57
C VAL A 84 7.82 -14.28 -14.09
N GLU A 85 7.45 -14.55 -15.34
CA GLU A 85 6.17 -14.11 -15.91
C GLU A 85 4.99 -14.69 -15.10
N HIS A 86 4.06 -13.82 -14.70
CA HIS A 86 2.79 -14.16 -14.04
C HIS A 86 2.89 -15.01 -12.77
N THR A 87 3.69 -14.59 -11.77
CA THR A 87 3.62 -15.20 -10.44
C THR A 87 2.28 -14.89 -9.74
N SER A 88 1.50 -15.93 -9.44
CA SER A 88 0.15 -15.85 -8.85
C SER A 88 0.13 -15.16 -7.47
N VAL A 89 1.27 -15.13 -6.77
CA VAL A 89 1.44 -14.51 -5.46
C VAL A 89 1.08 -13.02 -5.46
N PHE A 90 1.39 -12.26 -6.53
CA PHE A 90 0.98 -10.84 -6.62
C PHE A 90 -0.54 -10.68 -6.59
N TYR A 91 -1.26 -11.49 -7.38
CA TYR A 91 -2.71 -11.43 -7.45
C TYR A 91 -3.34 -11.74 -6.09
N ARG A 92 -2.83 -12.77 -5.40
CA ARG A 92 -3.28 -13.14 -4.04
C ARG A 92 -3.01 -12.04 -3.01
N ILE A 93 -1.85 -11.37 -3.08
CA ILE A 93 -1.53 -10.21 -2.22
C ILE A 93 -2.52 -9.07 -2.50
N ILE A 94 -2.75 -8.73 -3.77
CA ILE A 94 -3.68 -7.67 -4.18
C ILE A 94 -5.11 -7.97 -3.71
N GLN A 95 -5.60 -9.19 -3.89
CA GLN A 95 -6.90 -9.64 -3.38
C GLN A 95 -7.00 -9.53 -1.86
N THR A 96 -5.95 -9.93 -1.12
CA THR A 96 -5.94 -9.89 0.35
C THR A 96 -6.01 -8.44 0.87
N ILE A 97 -5.26 -7.53 0.25
CA ILE A 97 -5.28 -6.10 0.58
C ILE A 97 -6.63 -5.47 0.21
N GLY A 98 -7.15 -5.76 -0.99
CA GLY A 98 -8.46 -5.28 -1.45
C GLY A 98 -9.60 -5.70 -0.53
N HIS A 99 -9.69 -6.99 -0.21
CA HIS A 99 -10.71 -7.52 0.70
C HIS A 99 -10.60 -6.91 2.12
N ALA A 100 -9.39 -6.67 2.62
CA ALA A 100 -9.18 -6.03 3.92
C ALA A 100 -9.55 -4.54 3.95
N ILE A 101 -9.52 -3.85 2.80
CA ILE A 101 -10.03 -2.47 2.63
C ILE A 101 -11.56 -2.49 2.51
N GLU A 102 -12.11 -3.34 1.65
CA GLU A 102 -13.57 -3.45 1.39
C GLU A 102 -14.36 -3.82 2.64
N THR A 103 -13.84 -4.75 3.45
CA THR A 103 -14.51 -5.26 4.67
C THR A 103 -14.55 -4.24 5.80
N GLN A 104 -13.72 -3.18 5.76
CA GLN A 104 -13.64 -2.15 6.80
C GLN A 104 -13.54 -0.74 6.19
N ALA A 105 -14.36 -0.48 5.16
CA ALA A 105 -14.33 0.74 4.36
C ALA A 105 -14.79 2.02 5.12
N ASP A 106 -15.35 1.87 6.32
CA ASP A 106 -15.69 2.93 7.28
C ASP A 106 -14.60 3.16 8.34
N ASN A 107 -13.66 2.22 8.49
CA ASN A 107 -12.62 2.26 9.51
C ASN A 107 -11.38 3.04 9.03
N ASN A 108 -11.35 4.34 9.35
CA ASN A 108 -10.26 5.24 8.99
C ASN A 108 -8.86 4.75 9.39
N ASP A 109 -8.71 4.00 10.48
CA ASP A 109 -7.41 3.47 10.91
C ASP A 109 -6.93 2.32 10.02
N VAL A 110 -7.84 1.43 9.57
CA VAL A 110 -7.49 0.37 8.60
C VAL A 110 -7.22 0.94 7.21
N LEU A 111 -7.99 1.95 6.78
CA LEU A 111 -7.71 2.69 5.54
C LEU A 111 -6.35 3.40 5.60
N ALA A 112 -6.01 4.04 6.72
CA ALA A 112 -4.73 4.72 6.91
C ALA A 112 -3.56 3.70 6.96
N TYR A 113 -3.73 2.58 7.65
CA TYR A 113 -2.76 1.47 7.67
C TYR A 113 -2.48 0.93 6.25
N TRP A 114 -3.52 0.66 5.45
CA TRP A 114 -3.32 0.15 4.09
C TRP A 114 -2.79 1.20 3.12
N LEU A 115 -3.16 2.47 3.25
CA LEU A 115 -2.57 3.57 2.49
C LEU A 115 -1.06 3.71 2.77
N SER A 116 -0.67 3.60 4.03
CA SER A 116 0.73 3.64 4.50
C SER A 116 1.53 2.45 3.97
N ASN A 117 1.02 1.23 4.15
CA ASN A 117 1.68 0.00 3.65
C ASN A 117 1.78 -0.02 2.12
N SER A 118 0.69 0.27 1.40
CA SER A 118 0.65 0.19 -0.07
C SER A 118 1.56 1.23 -0.72
N SER A 119 1.59 2.46 -0.20
CA SER A 119 2.51 3.49 -0.71
C SER A 119 3.98 3.20 -0.41
N THR A 120 4.28 2.58 0.74
CA THR A 120 5.64 2.13 1.06
C THR A 120 6.06 0.94 0.20
N LEU A 121 5.17 -0.04 -0.02
CA LEU A 121 5.42 -1.17 -0.92
C LEU A 121 5.67 -0.69 -2.36
N LEU A 122 4.83 0.21 -2.88
CA LEU A 122 5.01 0.82 -4.20
C LEU A 122 6.37 1.54 -4.31
N LEU A 123 6.78 2.28 -3.28
CA LEU A 123 8.09 2.94 -3.25
C LEU A 123 9.26 1.94 -3.24
N LEU A 124 9.14 0.80 -2.55
CA LEU A 124 10.16 -0.25 -2.55
C LEU A 124 10.26 -0.94 -3.92
N LEU A 125 9.10 -1.25 -4.53
CA LEU A 125 9.01 -1.82 -5.88
C LEU A 125 9.63 -0.87 -6.93
N GLN A 126 9.26 0.41 -6.93
CA GLN A 126 9.81 1.43 -7.85
C GLN A 126 11.31 1.65 -7.71
N ARG A 127 11.92 1.31 -6.58
CA ARG A 127 13.38 1.41 -6.37
C ARG A 127 14.14 0.22 -6.90
N THR A 128 13.49 -0.95 -6.95
CA THR A 128 14.07 -2.21 -7.46
C THR A 128 13.84 -2.34 -8.97
N LEU A 129 12.60 -2.15 -9.41
CA LEU A 129 12.12 -2.41 -10.78
C LEU A 129 12.37 -1.21 -11.71
N LYS A 130 13.50 -0.52 -11.58
CA LYS A 130 13.80 0.66 -12.40
C LYS A 130 14.05 0.27 -13.87
N PRO A 131 13.34 0.86 -14.83
CA PRO A 131 13.83 0.95 -16.20
C PRO A 131 15.17 1.70 -16.24
N SER A 132 16.05 1.33 -17.17
CA SER A 132 17.34 2.01 -17.32
C SER A 132 17.16 3.40 -17.96
N GLY A 133 17.75 4.44 -17.34
CA GLY A 133 17.58 5.86 -17.69
C GLY A 133 16.29 6.45 -17.07
N VAL A 134 16.32 7.50 -16.25
CA VAL A 134 16.86 8.84 -16.52
C VAL A 134 17.51 9.47 -15.27
N THR A 135 18.47 10.37 -15.49
CA THR A 135 19.28 11.07 -14.48
C THR A 135 18.67 12.41 -14.02
N GLN A 136 18.67 12.71 -12.71
CA GLN A 136 19.16 13.99 -12.12
C GLN A 136 18.95 14.16 -10.60
N ALA A 137 19.69 15.12 -10.04
CA ALA A 137 19.64 15.74 -8.69
C ALA A 137 20.31 17.15 -8.82
N PRO A 138 20.39 18.06 -7.80
CA PRO A 138 19.95 17.98 -6.39
C PRO A 138 19.12 19.22 -5.91
N LYS A 139 19.17 19.55 -4.61
CA LYS A 139 18.32 20.55 -3.87
C LYS A 139 18.85 22.01 -3.91
N LYS A 140 17.97 23.01 -3.66
CA LYS A 140 18.28 24.31 -2.99
C LYS A 140 17.03 25.01 -2.39
N SER A 141 17.14 26.20 -1.76
CA SER A 141 16.19 26.69 -0.73
C SER A 141 16.18 28.23 -0.46
N ARG A 142 15.02 28.80 -0.06
CA ARG A 142 14.77 30.15 0.59
C ARG A 142 15.05 31.43 -0.26
N THR A 143 14.48 32.66 -0.06
CA THR A 143 13.46 33.24 0.87
C THR A 143 12.91 34.63 0.44
N SER A 144 11.65 34.97 0.83
CA SER A 144 11.11 36.32 1.20
C SER A 144 10.95 37.40 0.08
N LEU A 145 10.17 38.51 0.14
CA LEU A 145 9.53 39.32 1.22
C LEU A 145 8.08 39.81 0.89
N MET A 146 7.25 39.99 1.94
CA MET A 146 6.21 41.03 2.25
C MET A 146 5.31 41.64 1.13
N LYS A 147 4.03 42.04 1.33
CA LYS A 147 3.16 42.36 2.51
C LYS A 147 1.68 42.31 2.03
N GLY A 148 0.59 42.27 2.81
CA GLY A 148 0.37 42.21 4.27
C GLY A 148 -0.50 43.37 4.81
N GLY A 149 -1.79 43.14 5.11
CA GLY A 149 -2.78 44.16 5.58
C GLY A 149 -3.82 43.68 6.62
N ARG A 150 -4.35 44.60 7.44
CA ARG A 150 -5.34 44.39 8.53
C ARG A 150 -6.53 45.34 8.37
N SER A 151 -7.75 44.95 8.80
CA SER A 151 -8.86 45.77 9.34
C SER A 151 -10.09 44.85 9.66
N PRO A 152 -11.17 45.29 10.35
CA PRO A 152 -11.30 45.01 11.78
C PRO A 152 -12.53 44.14 12.16
N THR A 153 -12.56 43.66 13.40
CA THR A 153 -13.70 42.93 13.98
C THR A 153 -14.89 43.85 14.28
N LYS A 154 -16.10 43.37 14.01
CA LYS A 154 -17.34 43.78 14.70
C LYS A 154 -17.97 42.55 15.36
N ASN A 155 -18.59 42.77 16.52
CA ASN A 155 -19.20 41.72 17.33
C ASN A 155 -20.72 41.90 17.34
N ILE A 156 -21.48 40.85 17.02
CA ILE A 156 -22.93 40.78 17.20
C ILE A 156 -23.23 39.42 17.86
N GLY A 157 -23.89 39.45 19.02
CA GLY A 157 -24.27 38.23 19.74
C GLY A 157 -25.48 37.55 19.12
N GLY A 158 -25.52 36.21 19.17
CA GLY A 158 -26.60 35.39 18.60
C GLY A 158 -26.15 34.11 17.89
N GLN A 159 -24.88 33.70 18.00
CA GLN A 159 -24.28 32.66 17.16
C GLN A 159 -23.57 31.54 17.94
N GLN A 160 -23.91 31.36 19.23
CA GLN A 160 -23.23 30.41 20.14
C GLN A 160 -23.31 28.95 19.63
N ASP A 161 -24.52 28.47 19.30
CA ASP A 161 -24.75 27.08 18.89
C ASP A 161 -24.22 26.80 17.46
N LEU A 162 -24.38 27.78 16.56
CA LEU A 162 -23.95 27.66 15.15
C LEU A 162 -22.43 27.56 14.99
N ILE A 163 -21.64 28.18 15.87
CA ILE A 163 -20.18 28.03 15.88
C ILE A 163 -19.77 26.60 16.32
N GLY A 164 -20.57 25.95 17.18
CA GLY A 164 -20.31 24.58 17.64
C GLY A 164 -20.17 23.57 16.51
N HIS A 165 -21.04 23.63 15.49
CA HIS A 165 -20.99 22.74 14.34
C HIS A 165 -19.68 22.84 13.54
N TRP A 166 -19.14 24.05 13.36
CA TRP A 166 -17.85 24.24 12.69
C TRP A 166 -16.68 23.75 13.53
N GLN A 167 -16.75 23.91 14.86
CA GLN A 167 -15.78 23.35 15.79
C GLN A 167 -15.83 21.81 15.85
N ASP A 168 -17.00 21.20 15.70
CA ASP A 168 -17.16 19.74 15.58
C ASP A 168 -16.56 19.21 14.26
N ILE A 169 -16.72 19.94 13.16
CA ILE A 169 -16.05 19.65 11.87
C ILE A 169 -14.53 19.76 12.04
N ALA A 170 -14.02 20.85 12.63
CA ALA A 170 -12.58 21.03 12.87
C ALA A 170 -12.01 19.94 13.80
N ARG A 171 -12.74 19.51 14.83
CA ARG A 171 -12.36 18.38 15.70
C ARG A 171 -12.34 17.06 14.93
N SER A 172 -13.28 16.83 14.02
CA SER A 172 -13.32 15.65 13.15
C SER A 172 -12.13 15.61 12.19
N LEU A 173 -11.78 16.75 11.57
CA LEU A 173 -10.57 16.90 10.74
C LEU A 173 -9.30 16.67 11.56
N THR A 174 -9.25 17.13 12.82
CA THR A 174 -8.14 16.89 13.76
C THR A 174 -7.97 15.41 14.06
N ASN A 175 -9.06 14.71 14.39
CA ASN A 175 -9.03 13.28 14.70
C ASN A 175 -8.55 12.47 13.49
N PHE A 176 -9.07 12.76 12.29
CA PHE A 176 -8.65 12.08 11.07
C PHE A 176 -7.18 12.36 10.70
N LEU A 177 -6.71 13.61 10.87
CA LEU A 177 -5.28 13.94 10.73
C LEU A 177 -4.41 13.12 11.71
N ASN A 178 -4.87 12.92 12.94
CA ASN A 178 -4.16 12.15 13.95
C ASN A 178 -4.16 10.65 13.64
N THR A 179 -5.27 10.06 13.15
CA THR A 179 -5.31 8.68 12.61
C THR A 179 -4.30 8.50 11.47
N LEU A 180 -4.23 9.44 10.51
CA LEU A 180 -3.25 9.40 9.41
C LEU A 180 -1.80 9.51 9.91
N LYS A 181 -1.52 10.41 10.87
CA LYS A 181 -0.19 10.53 11.53
C LYS A 181 0.19 9.25 12.26
N ALA A 182 -0.70 8.68 13.07
CA ALA A 182 -0.46 7.48 13.89
C ALA A 182 -0.18 6.24 13.04
N ASN A 183 -0.88 6.10 11.91
CA ASN A 183 -0.64 5.04 10.92
C ASN A 183 0.54 5.35 9.97
N ASN A 184 1.42 6.29 10.32
CA ASN A 184 2.64 6.66 9.59
C ASN A 184 2.42 7.03 8.12
N VAL A 185 1.23 7.53 7.75
CA VAL A 185 0.91 7.87 6.35
C VAL A 185 1.88 8.96 5.86
N PRO A 186 2.57 8.77 4.72
CA PRO A 186 3.52 9.76 4.21
C PRO A 186 2.92 11.17 4.10
N PRO A 187 3.56 12.24 4.61
CA PRO A 187 2.96 13.58 4.68
C PRO A 187 2.50 14.15 3.33
N PHE A 188 3.10 13.73 2.22
CA PHE A 188 2.66 14.13 0.87
C PHE A 188 1.31 13.51 0.46
N LEU A 189 0.97 12.32 0.99
CA LEU A 189 -0.35 11.71 0.83
C LEU A 189 -1.36 12.35 1.76
N ILE A 190 -1.00 12.64 3.02
CA ILE A 190 -1.85 13.43 3.93
C ILE A 190 -2.24 14.76 3.27
N ARG A 191 -1.29 15.46 2.62
CA ARG A 191 -1.58 16.67 1.83
C ARG A 191 -2.60 16.43 0.72
N LYS A 192 -2.47 15.36 -0.05
CA LYS A 192 -3.40 15.05 -1.15
C LYS A 192 -4.80 14.72 -0.65
N VAL A 193 -4.90 13.97 0.46
CA VAL A 193 -6.18 13.64 1.11
C VAL A 193 -6.88 14.91 1.61
N PHE A 194 -6.19 15.78 2.36
CA PHE A 194 -6.81 17.02 2.86
C PHE A 194 -7.18 18.01 1.75
N VAL A 195 -6.38 18.13 0.68
CA VAL A 195 -6.77 18.91 -0.51
C VAL A 195 -8.07 18.36 -1.14
N GLN A 196 -8.23 17.04 -1.23
CA GLN A 196 -9.45 16.44 -1.75
C GLN A 196 -10.66 16.66 -0.83
N ILE A 197 -10.48 16.61 0.50
CA ILE A 197 -11.51 16.90 1.50
C ILE A 197 -11.97 18.36 1.39
N PHE A 198 -11.05 19.34 1.32
CA PHE A 198 -11.42 20.75 1.19
C PHE A 198 -12.05 21.06 -0.17
N THR A 199 -11.60 20.41 -1.26
CA THR A 199 -12.26 20.50 -2.56
C THR A 199 -13.70 19.98 -2.49
N PHE A 200 -13.94 18.86 -1.82
CA PHE A 200 -15.28 18.31 -1.61
C PHE A 200 -16.16 19.23 -0.76
N ILE A 201 -15.66 19.73 0.38
CA ILE A 201 -16.38 20.67 1.26
C ILE A 201 -16.79 21.92 0.46
N ASN A 202 -15.88 22.52 -0.30
CA ASN A 202 -16.16 23.70 -1.12
C ASN A 202 -17.24 23.42 -2.18
N VAL A 203 -17.18 22.28 -2.86
CA VAL A 203 -18.20 21.88 -3.85
C VAL A 203 -19.56 21.66 -3.19
N GLN A 204 -19.63 20.97 -2.03
CA GLN A 204 -20.90 20.72 -1.36
C GLN A 204 -21.55 22.00 -0.80
N LEU A 205 -20.74 22.90 -0.20
CA LEU A 205 -21.23 24.21 0.28
C LEU A 205 -21.77 25.05 -0.89
N PHE A 206 -21.06 25.09 -2.01
CA PHE A 206 -21.47 25.84 -3.19
C PHE A 206 -22.73 25.24 -3.84
N ASN A 207 -22.83 23.92 -3.94
CA ASN A 207 -24.03 23.22 -4.43
C ASN A 207 -25.25 23.53 -3.53
N SER A 208 -25.08 23.48 -2.21
CA SER A 208 -26.16 23.76 -1.25
C SER A 208 -26.68 25.19 -1.37
N LEU A 209 -25.79 26.17 -1.58
CA LEU A 209 -26.16 27.57 -1.81
C LEU A 209 -26.83 27.80 -3.17
N LEU A 210 -26.30 27.22 -4.26
CA LEU A 210 -26.84 27.44 -5.61
C LEU A 210 -28.20 26.76 -5.85
N LEU A 211 -28.40 25.55 -5.32
CA LEU A 211 -29.61 24.76 -5.61
C LEU A 211 -30.83 25.19 -4.80
N SER A 212 -30.63 25.95 -3.71
CA SER A 212 -31.69 26.35 -2.78
C SER A 212 -31.66 27.86 -2.53
N LYS A 213 -32.49 28.61 -3.27
CA LYS A 213 -32.59 30.08 -3.17
C LYS A 213 -32.89 30.58 -1.75
N GLU A 214 -33.55 29.77 -0.93
CA GLU A 214 -33.85 30.05 0.48
C GLU A 214 -32.59 30.16 1.35
N PHE A 215 -31.48 29.51 0.96
CA PHE A 215 -30.19 29.64 1.66
C PHE A 215 -29.38 30.87 1.22
N CYS A 216 -29.75 31.55 0.13
CA CYS A 216 -29.07 32.78 -0.34
C CYS A 216 -29.45 34.03 0.47
N SER A 217 -29.17 34.03 1.78
CA SER A 217 -29.40 35.16 2.69
C SER A 217 -28.09 35.74 3.24
N LEU A 218 -28.12 36.99 3.72
CA LEU A 218 -26.97 37.63 4.36
C LEU A 218 -26.50 36.84 5.59
N SER A 219 -27.44 36.40 6.44
CA SER A 219 -27.15 35.60 7.65
C SER A 219 -26.43 34.29 7.32
N ASN A 220 -26.83 33.62 6.23
CA ASN A 220 -26.19 32.37 5.80
C ASN A 220 -24.81 32.64 5.19
N GLY A 221 -24.65 33.75 4.47
CA GLY A 221 -23.34 34.22 4.01
C GLY A 221 -22.37 34.51 5.15
N GLU A 222 -22.85 35.12 6.25
CA GLU A 222 -22.05 35.35 7.46
C GLU A 222 -21.72 34.05 8.20
N TYR A 223 -22.67 33.11 8.30
CA TYR A 223 -22.44 31.77 8.86
C TYR A 223 -21.39 30.97 8.07
N VAL A 224 -21.49 30.91 6.74
CA VAL A 224 -20.50 30.24 5.88
C VAL A 224 -19.14 30.92 5.98
N LYS A 225 -19.10 32.26 6.02
CA LYS A 225 -17.85 33.01 6.21
C LYS A 225 -17.19 32.71 7.55
N ALA A 226 -17.95 32.61 8.63
CA ALA A 226 -17.44 32.22 9.95
C ALA A 226 -16.84 30.80 9.90
N GLY A 227 -17.55 29.84 9.29
CA GLY A 227 -17.08 28.47 9.12
C GLY A 227 -15.79 28.34 8.30
N LEU A 228 -15.70 29.06 7.18
CA LEU A 228 -14.47 29.12 6.37
C LEU A 228 -13.30 29.73 7.17
N THR A 229 -13.57 30.73 8.03
CA THR A 229 -12.55 31.36 8.89
C THR A 229 -12.06 30.42 10.00
N GLU A 230 -12.93 29.56 10.54
CA GLU A 230 -12.55 28.50 11.49
C GLU A 230 -11.69 27.43 10.81
N ILE A 231 -12.08 26.98 9.61
CA ILE A 231 -11.34 25.99 8.82
C ILE A 231 -9.98 26.54 8.36
N GLU A 232 -9.88 27.82 7.99
CA GLU A 232 -8.60 28.46 7.64
C GLU A 232 -7.64 28.48 8.85
N GLN A 233 -8.13 28.87 10.03
CA GLN A 233 -7.34 28.85 11.27
C GLN A 233 -6.89 27.42 11.63
N TRP A 234 -7.78 26.43 11.50
CA TRP A 234 -7.42 25.02 11.66
C TRP A 234 -6.32 24.60 10.67
N CYS A 235 -6.44 24.99 9.40
CA CYS A 235 -5.44 24.70 8.37
C CYS A 235 -4.08 25.29 8.73
N VAL A 236 -4.00 26.50 9.28
CA VAL A 236 -2.75 27.10 9.75
C VAL A 236 -2.15 26.29 10.89
N GLY A 237 -2.95 25.88 11.89
CA GLY A 237 -2.49 25.03 12.99
C GLY A 237 -1.92 23.68 12.52
N ALA A 238 -2.70 22.95 11.70
CA ALA A 238 -2.28 21.68 11.11
C ALA A 238 -1.05 21.83 10.18
N THR A 239 -0.92 22.98 9.51
CA THR A 239 0.20 23.33 8.63
C THR A 239 1.53 23.41 9.38
N TYR A 240 1.55 23.98 10.58
CA TYR A 240 2.75 24.09 11.41
C TYR A 240 3.30 22.72 11.87
N GLU A 241 2.44 21.73 12.11
CA GLU A 241 2.87 20.40 12.56
C GLU A 241 3.16 19.41 11.42
N ALA A 242 2.55 19.55 10.24
CA ALA A 242 2.52 18.47 9.26
C ALA A 242 2.87 18.88 7.81
N ILE A 243 2.42 20.03 7.31
CA ILE A 243 2.41 20.30 5.86
C ILE A 243 2.48 21.80 5.56
N GLN A 244 3.45 22.29 4.78
CA GLN A 244 3.34 23.63 4.18
C GLN A 244 2.26 23.69 3.08
N LEU A 245 0.99 23.81 3.48
CA LEU A 245 -0.12 24.17 2.60
C LEU A 245 -0.08 25.68 2.31
N THR A 246 0.73 26.07 1.33
CA THR A 246 0.36 27.23 0.51
C THR A 246 -0.92 26.87 -0.25
N PHE A 247 -1.94 27.72 -0.11
CA PHE A 247 -3.06 27.83 -1.03
C PHE A 247 -2.63 28.59 -2.29
#